data_AF-A0A8C3G810-F1
#
_entry.id   AF-A0A8C3G810-F1
#
_cell.length_a   1.000
_cell.length_b   1.000
_cell.length_c   1.000
_cell.angle_alpha   90.00
_cell.angle_beta   90.00
_cell.angle_gamma   90.00
#
_symmetry.space_group_name_H-M   'P 1'
#
loop_
_entity.id
_entity.type
_entity.pdbx_description
1 polymer ?
#
loop_
_entity_poly.entity_id
_entity_poly.type
_entity_poly.pdbx_seq_one_letter_code
_entity_poly.pdbx_strand_id
1 'polypeptide(L)'
;MSLNSPAAGAWNITGSGPWLLAFMLTAIILMTVCGNMLLIAVVFAHRSLRCTSNCFLVSLFLSDLMVAVVVMPPAMLNVLCGAWVLWPAFCPIWLCFDVMCCSASILNLCVISLDRYVFIISPLRYKQRMTPPRALLLVGAAWGLAALASFLPIEMKWHNSYFQLSPSGGLSFQCRLRVTLPFALVASVLTFFLPSSAICFTYCRILLAARRQAKRVAALSILPLTVSFVLHCPQPSVNSERRLAHRQGRRALKASLTLGVLLGLFFSAWLPFFITNMAQAVCECVPLALFDAITWLGYCNSTMNPIIYPLFMRDFKRALGRLLPCCSSPSPRRPSPALSLSLRNSGEPNAASSTPSPLASDPAHPPATATDAVNLLDAEQPLLLPNQVDTLD
;
A
#
# COMPACT_ATOMS: atom_id res chain seq x y z
N MET A 1 -27.70 49.45 -34.02
CA MET A 1 -26.35 48.86 -33.98
C MET A 1 -26.50 47.38 -33.74
N SER A 2 -26.15 46.62 -34.76
CA SER A 2 -26.25 45.16 -34.87
C SER A 2 -25.38 44.46 -33.83
N LEU A 3 -26.01 43.60 -33.01
CA LEU A 3 -25.35 42.60 -32.18
C LEU A 3 -24.73 41.55 -33.12
N ASN A 4 -23.46 41.73 -33.46
CA ASN A 4 -22.67 40.67 -34.07
C ASN A 4 -22.42 39.59 -33.01
N SER A 5 -23.01 38.42 -33.22
CA SER A 5 -22.67 37.18 -32.54
C SER A 5 -21.15 36.97 -32.54
N PRO A 6 -20.51 36.63 -31.40
CA PRO A 6 -19.13 36.20 -31.46
C PRO A 6 -19.08 34.86 -32.19
N ALA A 7 -18.22 34.82 -33.20
CA ALA A 7 -18.01 33.70 -34.09
C ALA A 7 -17.84 32.37 -33.33
N ALA A 8 -18.64 31.39 -33.72
CA ALA A 8 -18.49 29.97 -33.42
C ALA A 8 -17.26 29.37 -34.13
N GLY A 9 -16.04 29.88 -33.85
CA GLY A 9 -14.88 29.69 -34.73
C GLY A 9 -13.53 29.41 -34.07
N ALA A 10 -13.46 28.92 -32.82
CA ALA A 10 -12.17 28.62 -32.18
C ALA A 10 -12.13 27.29 -31.41
N TRP A 11 -13.02 26.34 -31.74
CA TRP A 11 -12.95 24.96 -31.25
C TRP A 11 -12.46 24.03 -32.37
N ASN A 12 -11.33 24.36 -33.01
CA ASN A 12 -10.76 23.47 -34.01
C ASN A 12 -10.06 22.28 -33.32
N ILE A 13 -10.87 21.36 -32.80
CA ILE A 13 -10.51 19.95 -32.65
C ILE A 13 -10.50 19.32 -34.06
N THR A 14 -9.68 19.87 -34.96
CA THR A 14 -9.56 19.39 -36.34
C THR A 14 -8.24 18.62 -36.44
N GLY A 15 -8.31 17.33 -36.10
CA GLY A 15 -7.19 16.39 -36.13
C GLY A 15 -7.45 15.17 -35.24
N SER A 16 -6.84 14.02 -35.52
CA SER A 16 -6.96 12.80 -34.70
C SER A 16 -6.24 12.90 -33.34
N GLY A 17 -5.30 13.85 -33.20
CA GLY A 17 -4.46 14.02 -32.02
C GLY A 17 -5.22 14.30 -30.71
N PRO A 18 -6.09 15.32 -30.64
CA PRO A 18 -6.85 15.62 -29.41
C PRO A 18 -7.84 14.51 -29.03
N TRP A 19 -8.44 13.82 -30.02
CA TRP A 19 -9.32 12.67 -29.77
C TRP A 19 -8.55 11.47 -29.19
N LEU A 20 -7.35 11.20 -29.71
CA LEU A 20 -6.46 10.18 -29.15
C LEU A 20 -6.05 10.53 -27.72
N LEU A 21 -5.69 11.80 -27.46
CA LEU A 21 -5.36 12.27 -26.12
C LEU A 21 -6.55 12.10 -25.17
N ALA A 22 -7.75 12.54 -25.56
CA ALA A 22 -8.96 12.38 -24.76
C ALA A 22 -9.25 10.92 -24.42
N PHE A 23 -9.13 10.02 -25.40
CA PHE A 23 -9.28 8.59 -25.19
C PHE A 23 -8.24 8.05 -24.19
N MET A 24 -6.96 8.39 -24.36
CA MET A 24 -5.89 7.96 -23.46
C MET A 24 -6.10 8.45 -22.02
N LEU A 25 -6.43 9.73 -21.83
CA LEU A 25 -6.68 10.31 -20.51
C LEU A 25 -7.92 9.67 -19.84
N THR A 26 -8.99 9.47 -20.60
CA THR A 26 -10.20 8.79 -20.11
C THR A 26 -9.90 7.35 -19.70
N ALA A 27 -9.11 6.62 -20.50
CA ALA A 27 -8.70 5.26 -20.18
C ALA A 27 -7.87 5.20 -18.88
N ILE A 28 -6.94 6.15 -18.68
CA ILE A 28 -6.16 6.26 -17.43
C ILE A 28 -7.09 6.47 -16.23
N ILE A 29 -8.06 7.38 -16.34
CA ILE A 29 -9.04 7.65 -15.27
C ILE A 29 -9.83 6.38 -14.94
N LEU A 30 -10.41 5.73 -15.95
CA LEU A 30 -11.22 4.52 -15.76
C LEU A 30 -10.40 3.38 -15.15
N MET A 31 -9.17 3.15 -15.63
CA MET A 31 -8.28 2.15 -15.04
C MET A 31 -7.97 2.46 -13.58
N THR A 32 -7.75 3.73 -13.24
CA THR A 32 -7.47 4.15 -11.87
C THR A 32 -8.67 3.93 -10.95
N VAL A 33 -9.87 4.31 -11.40
CA VAL A 33 -11.12 4.10 -10.64
C VAL A 33 -11.39 2.61 -10.46
N CYS A 34 -11.48 1.85 -11.55
CA CYS A 34 -11.80 0.42 -11.51
C CYS A 34 -10.75 -0.37 -10.73
N GLY A 35 -9.47 -0.07 -10.93
CA GLY A 35 -8.37 -0.75 -10.26
C GLY A 35 -8.36 -0.52 -8.75
N ASN A 36 -8.48 0.74 -8.31
CA ASN A 36 -8.47 1.05 -6.87
C ASN A 36 -9.76 0.58 -6.18
N MET A 37 -10.92 0.67 -6.84
CA MET A 37 -12.17 0.07 -6.34
C MET A 37 -12.06 -1.45 -6.17
N LEU A 38 -11.46 -2.13 -7.15
CA LEU A 38 -11.21 -3.57 -7.07
C LEU A 38 -10.29 -3.93 -5.89
N LEU A 39 -9.19 -3.19 -5.69
CA LEU A 39 -8.30 -3.43 -4.55
C LEU A 39 -9.02 -3.26 -3.20
N ILE A 40 -9.83 -2.21 -3.07
CA ILE A 40 -10.67 -1.98 -1.88
C ILE A 40 -11.63 -3.16 -1.69
N ALA A 41 -12.36 -3.54 -2.74
CA ALA A 41 -13.30 -4.66 -2.71
C ALA A 41 -12.62 -5.99 -2.32
N VAL A 42 -11.40 -6.26 -2.80
CA VAL A 42 -10.63 -7.47 -2.45
C VAL A 42 -10.30 -7.51 -0.96
N VAL A 43 -9.89 -6.38 -0.37
CA VAL A 43 -9.59 -6.29 1.08
C VAL A 43 -10.85 -6.57 1.90
N PHE A 44 -11.98 -5.97 1.51
CA PHE A 44 -13.24 -6.18 2.22
C PHE A 44 -13.83 -7.57 1.97
N ALA A 45 -13.70 -8.16 0.78
CA ALA A 45 -14.21 -9.50 0.50
C ALA A 45 -13.44 -10.59 1.26
N HIS A 46 -12.12 -10.42 1.44
CA HIS A 46 -11.29 -11.48 2.00
C HIS A 46 -10.90 -11.24 3.46
N ARG A 47 -11.47 -12.02 4.40
CA ARG A 47 -11.24 -11.88 5.85
C ARG A 47 -9.76 -11.94 6.25
N SER A 48 -8.93 -12.71 5.54
CA SER A 48 -7.48 -12.80 5.85
C SER A 48 -6.72 -11.51 5.54
N LEU A 49 -7.28 -10.62 4.73
CA LEU A 49 -6.72 -9.29 4.42
C LEU A 49 -7.26 -8.19 5.35
N ARG A 50 -8.25 -8.46 6.21
CA ARG A 50 -8.83 -7.46 7.13
C ARG A 50 -7.99 -7.33 8.40
N CYS A 51 -6.75 -6.83 8.26
CA CYS A 51 -5.84 -6.59 9.37
C CYS A 51 -5.43 -5.11 9.45
N THR A 52 -4.97 -4.67 10.63
CA THR A 52 -4.63 -3.26 10.89
C THR A 52 -3.64 -2.67 9.88
N SER A 53 -2.63 -3.45 9.46
CA SER A 53 -1.64 -3.04 8.44
C SER A 53 -2.29 -2.73 7.09
N ASN A 54 -3.36 -3.44 6.73
CA ASN A 54 -4.05 -3.25 5.46
C ASN A 54 -5.03 -2.05 5.49
N CYS A 55 -5.35 -1.48 6.66
CA CYS A 55 -6.10 -0.23 6.74
C CYS A 55 -5.33 0.93 6.08
N PHE A 56 -4.00 0.96 6.20
CA PHE A 56 -3.17 1.97 5.52
C PHE A 56 -3.21 1.83 3.99
N LEU A 57 -3.28 0.60 3.49
CA LEU A 57 -3.47 0.34 2.06
C LEU A 57 -4.84 0.81 1.59
N VAL A 58 -5.90 0.55 2.34
CA VAL A 58 -7.25 1.05 2.02
C VAL A 58 -7.28 2.57 1.99
N SER A 59 -6.63 3.23 2.96
CA SER A 59 -6.50 4.70 2.98
C SER A 59 -5.78 5.24 1.74
N LEU A 60 -4.70 4.56 1.31
CA LEU A 60 -4.00 4.90 0.06
C LEU A 60 -4.91 4.75 -1.17
N PHE A 61 -5.62 3.62 -1.30
CA PHE A 61 -6.54 3.38 -2.43
C PHE A 61 -7.69 4.38 -2.47
N LEU A 62 -8.15 4.84 -1.30
CA LEU A 62 -9.18 5.87 -1.20
C LEU A 62 -8.64 7.23 -1.68
N SER A 63 -7.41 7.58 -1.31
CA SER A 63 -6.73 8.78 -1.80
C SER A 63 -6.56 8.75 -3.32
N ASP A 64 -6.11 7.62 -3.88
CA ASP A 64 -5.96 7.43 -5.33
C ASP A 64 -7.30 7.49 -6.07
N LEU A 65 -8.38 6.98 -5.47
CA LEU A 65 -9.73 7.12 -6.02
C LEU A 65 -10.18 8.58 -6.04
N MET A 66 -9.86 9.36 -5.00
CA MET A 66 -10.12 10.79 -4.97
C MET A 66 -9.34 11.54 -6.06
N VAL A 67 -8.07 11.18 -6.31
CA VAL A 67 -7.31 11.73 -7.46
C VAL A 67 -8.06 11.43 -8.77
N ALA A 68 -8.47 10.18 -8.98
CA ALA A 68 -9.12 9.77 -10.23
C ALA A 68 -10.50 10.41 -10.46
N VAL A 69 -11.30 10.60 -9.41
CA VAL A 69 -12.68 11.09 -9.51
C VAL A 69 -12.76 12.62 -9.40
N VAL A 70 -11.99 13.22 -8.51
CA VAL A 70 -12.08 14.65 -8.19
C VAL A 70 -11.07 15.48 -8.97
N VAL A 71 -9.86 14.94 -9.18
CA VAL A 71 -8.72 15.72 -9.71
C VAL A 71 -8.56 15.55 -11.21
N MET A 72 -8.49 14.30 -11.69
CA MET A 72 -8.18 14.00 -13.09
C MET A 72 -9.22 14.50 -14.10
N PRO A 73 -10.56 14.47 -13.87
CA PRO A 73 -11.52 14.90 -14.88
C PRO A 73 -11.49 16.42 -15.14
N PRO A 74 -11.47 17.31 -14.13
CA PRO A 74 -11.24 18.73 -14.37
C PRO A 74 -9.87 19.01 -15.02
N ALA A 75 -8.81 18.28 -14.63
CA ALA A 75 -7.49 18.39 -15.25
C ALA A 75 -7.54 18.04 -16.74
N MET A 76 -8.24 16.96 -17.10
CA MET A 76 -8.45 16.52 -18.48
C MET A 76 -9.16 17.58 -19.31
N LEU A 77 -10.23 18.17 -18.78
CA LEU A 77 -10.95 19.26 -19.46
C LEU A 77 -10.06 20.50 -19.66
N ASN A 78 -9.28 20.88 -18.64
CA ASN A 78 -8.34 22.01 -18.73
C ASN A 78 -7.29 21.80 -19.83
N VAL A 79 -6.79 20.57 -20.00
CA VAL A 79 -5.82 20.22 -21.05
C VAL A 79 -6.48 20.16 -22.44
N LEU A 80 -7.60 19.43 -22.58
CA LEU A 80 -8.24 19.22 -23.89
C LEU A 80 -8.82 20.50 -24.48
N CYS A 81 -9.39 21.37 -23.65
CA CYS A 81 -9.97 22.64 -24.08
C CYS A 81 -8.92 23.76 -24.18
N GLY A 82 -7.71 23.55 -23.66
CA GLY A 82 -6.69 24.61 -23.54
C GLY A 82 -7.14 25.80 -22.68
N ALA A 83 -8.23 25.64 -21.92
CA ALA A 83 -8.88 26.64 -21.09
C ALA A 83 -9.71 25.95 -20.01
N TRP A 84 -9.89 26.62 -18.88
CA TRP A 84 -10.74 26.21 -17.79
C TRP A 84 -12.20 26.54 -18.12
N VAL A 85 -12.92 25.49 -18.52
CA VAL A 85 -14.34 25.54 -18.92
C VAL A 85 -15.31 25.43 -17.75
N LEU A 86 -14.83 25.04 -16.57
CA LEU A 86 -15.64 24.93 -15.36
C LEU A 86 -15.84 26.30 -14.71
N TRP A 87 -16.69 26.36 -13.70
CA TRP A 87 -16.96 27.61 -12.99
C TRP A 87 -15.67 28.26 -12.45
N PRO A 88 -15.43 29.58 -12.62
CA PRO A 88 -14.16 30.21 -12.26
C PRO A 88 -13.76 30.03 -10.79
N ALA A 89 -14.71 30.12 -9.87
CA ALA A 89 -14.45 29.92 -8.44
C ALA A 89 -14.27 28.43 -8.06
N PHE A 90 -14.52 27.49 -8.97
CA PHE A 90 -14.17 26.08 -8.77
C PHE A 90 -12.66 25.82 -8.96
N CYS A 91 -11.94 26.65 -9.72
CA CYS A 91 -10.50 26.50 -9.95
C CYS A 91 -9.67 26.44 -8.65
N PRO A 92 -9.75 27.42 -7.73
CA PRO A 92 -8.97 27.38 -6.48
C PRO A 92 -9.37 26.18 -5.58
N ILE A 93 -10.66 25.83 -5.55
CA ILE A 93 -11.15 24.67 -4.81
C ILE A 93 -10.53 23.38 -5.37
N TRP A 94 -10.56 23.21 -6.69
CA TRP A 94 -9.95 22.06 -7.37
C TRP A 94 -8.45 21.97 -7.09
N LEU A 95 -7.72 23.09 -7.10
CA LEU A 95 -6.29 23.12 -6.74
C LEU A 95 -6.03 22.66 -5.30
N CYS A 96 -6.88 23.03 -4.34
CA CYS A 96 -6.79 22.52 -2.97
C CYS A 96 -6.94 21.00 -2.92
N PHE A 97 -7.92 20.46 -3.63
CA PHE A 97 -8.14 19.02 -3.69
C PHE A 97 -7.02 18.28 -4.42
N ASP A 98 -6.49 18.83 -5.51
CA ASP A 98 -5.35 18.28 -6.25
C ASP A 98 -4.12 18.11 -5.33
N VAL A 99 -3.69 19.20 -4.69
CA VAL A 99 -2.54 19.17 -3.78
C VAL A 99 -2.83 18.28 -2.56
N MET A 100 -4.04 18.31 -2.02
CA MET A 100 -4.42 17.50 -0.85
C MET A 100 -4.39 16.01 -1.18
N CYS A 101 -5.02 15.57 -2.26
CA CYS A 101 -5.10 14.14 -2.59
C CYS A 101 -3.71 13.58 -2.91
N CYS A 102 -2.89 14.34 -3.63
CA CYS A 102 -1.51 13.95 -3.91
C CYS A 102 -0.68 13.88 -2.62
N SER A 103 -0.78 14.89 -1.75
CA SER A 103 -0.08 14.92 -0.46
C SER A 103 -0.54 13.77 0.46
N ALA A 104 -1.83 13.48 0.50
CA ALA A 104 -2.40 12.37 1.26
C ALA A 104 -1.86 11.03 0.77
N SER A 105 -1.74 10.81 -0.54
CA SER A 105 -1.14 9.57 -1.09
C SER A 105 0.32 9.41 -0.65
N ILE A 106 1.12 10.47 -0.67
CA ILE A 106 2.53 10.44 -0.21
C ILE A 106 2.62 10.14 1.29
N LEU A 107 1.83 10.83 2.11
CA LEU A 107 1.82 10.63 3.56
C LEU A 107 1.33 9.22 3.93
N ASN A 108 0.35 8.67 3.21
CA ASN A 108 -0.05 7.27 3.37
C ASN A 108 1.09 6.31 3.04
N LEU A 109 1.90 6.56 1.99
CA LEU A 109 3.10 5.78 1.68
C LEU A 109 4.16 5.86 2.79
N CYS A 110 4.32 7.02 3.44
CA CYS A 110 5.19 7.15 4.62
C CYS A 110 4.71 6.29 5.78
N VAL A 111 3.41 6.35 6.08
CA VAL A 111 2.81 5.55 7.16
C VAL A 111 2.94 4.06 6.86
N ILE A 112 2.71 3.63 5.62
CA ILE A 112 2.94 2.24 5.18
C ILE A 112 4.42 1.85 5.38
N SER A 113 5.36 2.72 4.98
CA SER A 113 6.79 2.44 5.13
C SER A 113 7.20 2.32 6.60
N LEU A 114 6.66 3.18 7.46
CA LEU A 114 6.86 3.12 8.91
C LEU A 114 6.25 1.85 9.52
N ASP A 115 5.03 1.48 9.15
CA ASP A 115 4.38 0.23 9.59
C ASP A 115 5.26 -0.98 9.23
N ARG A 116 5.73 -1.05 7.98
CA ARG A 116 6.61 -2.12 7.51
C ARG A 116 7.95 -2.13 8.23
N TYR A 117 8.52 -0.96 8.51
CA TYR A 117 9.75 -0.84 9.30
C TYR A 117 9.58 -1.42 10.71
N VAL A 118 8.52 -1.05 11.42
CA VAL A 118 8.24 -1.54 12.78
C VAL A 118 7.97 -3.05 12.75
N PHE A 119 7.21 -3.54 11.76
CA PHE A 119 6.93 -4.97 11.58
C PHE A 119 8.21 -5.80 11.40
N ILE A 120 9.14 -5.35 10.55
CA ILE A 120 10.36 -6.09 10.23
C ILE A 120 11.37 -6.08 11.40
N ILE A 121 11.52 -4.95 12.08
CA ILE A 121 12.53 -4.81 13.15
C ILE A 121 12.05 -5.37 14.48
N SER A 122 10.75 -5.32 14.75
CA SER A 122 10.20 -5.72 16.05
C SER A 122 8.98 -6.63 15.88
N PRO A 123 9.13 -7.83 15.29
CA PRO A 123 8.01 -8.72 14.99
C PRO A 123 7.20 -9.11 16.24
N LEU A 124 7.87 -9.32 17.38
CA LEU A 124 7.21 -9.73 18.64
C LEU A 124 6.44 -8.59 19.32
N ARG A 125 6.92 -7.34 19.17
CA ARG A 125 6.28 -6.16 19.77
C ARG A 125 5.32 -5.43 18.81
N TYR A 126 5.27 -5.85 17.55
CA TYR A 126 4.44 -5.22 16.53
C TYR A 126 2.96 -5.20 16.92
N LYS A 127 2.40 -6.34 17.35
CA LYS A 127 1.00 -6.44 17.77
C LYS A 127 0.65 -5.52 18.95
N GLN A 128 1.61 -5.28 19.85
CA GLN A 128 1.43 -4.39 21.00
C GLN A 128 1.59 -2.91 20.62
N ARG A 129 2.40 -2.59 19.61
CA ARG A 129 2.65 -1.22 19.14
C ARG A 129 1.57 -0.74 18.17
N MET A 130 1.17 -1.56 17.20
CA MET A 130 0.24 -1.17 16.14
C MET A 130 -1.17 -1.65 16.45
N THR A 131 -1.90 -0.84 17.20
CA THR A 131 -3.30 -1.08 17.56
C THR A 131 -4.25 -0.35 16.59
N PRO A 132 -5.50 -0.84 16.40
CA PRO A 132 -6.49 -0.17 15.54
C PRO A 132 -6.68 1.33 15.80
N PRO A 133 -6.82 1.82 17.05
CA PRO A 133 -6.99 3.26 17.28
C PRO A 133 -5.74 4.07 16.90
N ARG A 134 -4.54 3.53 17.11
CA ARG A 134 -3.30 4.19 16.67
C ARG A 134 -3.20 4.24 15.16
N ALA A 135 -3.61 3.17 14.47
CA ALA A 135 -3.64 3.15 13.01
C ALA A 135 -4.63 4.19 12.46
N LEU A 136 -5.82 4.29 13.04
CA LEU A 136 -6.80 5.31 12.64
C LEU A 136 -6.28 6.73 12.93
N LEU A 137 -5.60 6.94 14.06
CA LEU A 137 -4.95 8.22 14.37
C LEU A 137 -3.88 8.58 13.34
N LEU A 138 -3.02 7.63 12.94
CA LEU A 138 -1.98 7.87 11.92
C LEU A 138 -2.59 8.20 10.56
N VAL A 139 -3.66 7.51 10.17
CA VAL A 139 -4.42 7.83 8.95
C VAL A 139 -5.01 9.23 9.06
N GLY A 140 -5.76 9.52 10.14
CA GLY A 140 -6.36 10.83 10.36
C GLY A 140 -5.33 11.96 10.37
N ALA A 141 -4.16 11.74 10.97
CA ALA A 141 -3.05 12.69 10.96
C ALA A 141 -2.47 12.90 9.55
N ALA A 142 -2.35 11.85 8.73
CA ALA A 142 -1.90 11.97 7.36
C ALA A 142 -2.86 12.81 6.50
N TRP A 143 -4.17 12.55 6.60
CA TRP A 143 -5.19 13.34 5.91
C TRP A 143 -5.28 14.77 6.43
N GLY A 144 -5.24 14.95 7.76
CA GLY A 144 -5.25 16.27 8.38
C GLY A 144 -4.04 17.12 8.00
N LEU A 145 -2.84 16.53 7.99
CA LEU A 145 -1.63 17.21 7.55
C LEU A 145 -1.66 17.54 6.06
N ALA A 146 -2.18 16.65 5.22
CA ALA A 146 -2.37 16.92 3.79
C ALA A 146 -3.34 18.08 3.55
N ALA A 147 -4.49 18.07 4.23
CA ALA A 147 -5.48 19.13 4.14
C ALA A 147 -4.91 20.47 4.63
N LEU A 148 -4.23 20.46 5.77
CA LEU A 148 -3.59 21.64 6.35
C LEU A 148 -2.52 22.22 5.41
N ALA A 149 -1.66 21.37 4.86
CA ALA A 149 -0.61 21.81 3.93
C ALA A 149 -1.15 22.34 2.59
N SER A 150 -2.38 21.95 2.21
CA SER A 150 -2.97 22.29 0.92
C SER A 150 -3.91 23.49 1.00
N PHE A 151 -4.87 23.49 1.91
CA PHE A 151 -5.90 24.53 2.01
C PHE A 151 -5.36 25.82 2.64
N LEU A 152 -4.55 25.71 3.69
CA LEU A 152 -4.08 26.88 4.45
C LEU A 152 -3.31 27.88 3.56
N PRO A 153 -2.39 27.47 2.67
CA PRO A 153 -1.69 28.42 1.82
C PRO A 153 -2.55 29.00 0.68
N ILE A 154 -3.53 28.24 0.19
CA ILE A 154 -4.40 28.68 -0.91
C ILE A 154 -5.44 29.69 -0.40
N GLU A 155 -6.04 29.44 0.77
CA GLU A 155 -6.96 30.37 1.46
C GLU A 155 -6.26 31.67 1.87
N MET A 156 -4.98 31.60 2.25
CA MET A 156 -4.15 32.78 2.54
C MET A 156 -3.76 33.59 1.29
N LYS A 157 -4.30 33.24 0.10
CA LYS A 157 -4.08 33.91 -1.20
C LYS A 157 -2.61 34.05 -1.60
N TRP A 158 -1.76 33.10 -1.21
CA TRP A 158 -0.34 33.09 -1.61
C TRP A 158 -0.12 32.61 -3.06
N HIS A 159 -1.19 32.32 -3.81
CA HIS A 159 -1.16 31.99 -5.23
C HIS A 159 -1.55 33.22 -6.06
N ASN A 160 -0.78 33.51 -7.11
CA ASN A 160 -1.13 34.56 -8.05
C ASN A 160 -1.88 33.93 -9.23
N SER A 161 -3.21 34.03 -9.23
CA SER A 161 -4.03 33.65 -10.38
C SER A 161 -3.76 34.63 -11.53
N TYR A 162 -2.98 34.22 -12.53
CA TYR A 162 -2.80 35.04 -13.73
C TYR A 162 -3.74 34.59 -14.84
N PHE A 163 -4.55 35.55 -15.28
CA PHE A 163 -5.27 35.52 -16.54
C PHE A 163 -4.23 35.47 -17.69
N GLN A 164 -4.19 34.41 -18.50
CA GLN A 164 -3.45 34.49 -19.77
C GLN A 164 -4.39 35.00 -20.86
N LEU A 165 -4.09 36.18 -21.39
CA LEU A 165 -4.65 36.63 -22.67
C LEU A 165 -4.20 35.67 -23.76
N SER A 166 -5.14 35.05 -24.48
CA SER A 166 -4.81 34.35 -25.70
C SER A 166 -4.36 35.37 -26.76
N PRO A 167 -3.39 35.06 -27.65
CA PRO A 167 -3.01 35.94 -28.77
C PRO A 167 -4.16 36.25 -29.75
N SER A 168 -5.29 35.56 -29.61
CA SER A 168 -6.49 35.71 -30.42
C SER A 168 -7.62 36.34 -29.62
N GLY A 169 -7.46 37.60 -29.17
CA GLY A 169 -8.56 38.50 -28.78
C GLY A 169 -9.57 38.03 -27.72
N GLY A 170 -9.28 36.95 -26.97
CA GLY A 170 -10.15 36.36 -25.97
C GLY A 170 -9.41 36.14 -24.65
N LEU A 171 -10.07 36.49 -23.55
CA LEU A 171 -9.63 36.18 -22.19
C LEU A 171 -9.79 34.66 -21.95
N SER A 172 -8.79 33.84 -22.28
CA SER A 172 -8.81 32.40 -21.98
C SER A 172 -8.23 32.12 -20.59
N PHE A 173 -9.11 31.87 -19.61
CA PHE A 173 -8.70 31.51 -18.25
C PHE A 173 -8.18 30.06 -18.25
N GLN A 174 -6.90 29.81 -17.93
CA GLN A 174 -6.39 28.46 -17.61
C GLN A 174 -6.22 28.33 -16.10
N CYS A 175 -6.71 27.23 -15.52
CA CYS A 175 -6.54 26.98 -14.09
C CYS A 175 -5.19 26.32 -13.84
N ARG A 176 -4.27 27.04 -13.21
CA ARG A 176 -2.90 26.59 -12.92
C ARG A 176 -2.46 27.10 -11.55
N LEU A 177 -1.80 26.24 -10.80
CA LEU A 177 -1.15 26.64 -9.55
C LEU A 177 0.15 27.38 -9.87
N ARG A 178 0.11 28.72 -9.90
CA ARG A 178 1.31 29.54 -9.93
C ARG A 178 1.63 30.02 -8.52
N VAL A 179 2.80 29.61 -8.03
CA VAL A 179 3.22 29.86 -6.66
C VAL A 179 4.55 30.59 -6.62
N THR A 180 4.78 31.35 -5.56
CA THR A 180 6.06 32.00 -5.31
C THR A 180 7.13 30.95 -5.00
N LEU A 181 8.38 31.23 -5.33
CA LEU A 181 9.52 30.37 -4.98
C LEU A 181 9.55 29.93 -3.50
N PRO A 182 9.40 30.83 -2.50
CA PRO A 182 9.39 30.40 -1.09
C PRO A 182 8.26 29.43 -0.79
N PHE A 183 7.08 29.64 -1.38
CA PHE A 183 5.97 28.70 -1.22
C PHE A 183 6.29 27.34 -1.87
N ALA A 184 6.75 27.35 -3.12
CA ALA A 184 7.12 26.13 -3.84
C ALA A 184 8.15 25.31 -3.07
N LEU A 185 9.15 25.97 -2.46
CA LEU A 185 10.16 25.34 -1.60
C LEU A 185 9.55 24.71 -0.35
N VAL A 186 8.82 25.49 0.45
CA VAL A 186 8.23 25.00 1.70
C VAL A 186 7.25 23.86 1.43
N ALA A 187 6.36 24.03 0.45
CA ALA A 187 5.39 23.02 0.06
C ALA A 187 6.09 21.73 -0.40
N SER A 188 7.04 21.82 -1.34
CA SER A 188 7.76 20.64 -1.85
C SER A 188 8.56 19.92 -0.77
N VAL A 189 9.15 20.66 0.18
CA VAL A 189 9.89 20.07 1.30
C VAL A 189 8.95 19.30 2.22
N LEU A 190 7.83 19.90 2.61
CA LEU A 190 6.89 19.30 3.54
C LEU A 190 6.11 18.13 2.94
N THR A 191 5.69 18.23 1.67
CA THR A 191 4.81 17.25 1.04
C THR A 191 5.54 16.15 0.29
N PHE A 192 6.80 16.37 -0.10
CA PHE A 192 7.57 15.39 -0.87
C PHE A 192 8.93 15.06 -0.27
N PHE A 193 9.86 16.01 -0.13
CA PHE A 193 11.24 15.67 0.22
C PHE A 193 11.40 15.10 1.64
N LEU A 194 10.71 15.65 2.64
CA LEU A 194 10.73 15.13 4.00
C LEU A 194 10.06 13.73 4.06
N PRO A 195 8.82 13.55 3.58
CA PRO A 195 8.19 12.23 3.43
C PRO A 195 9.08 11.19 2.74
N SER A 196 9.65 11.57 1.60
CA SER A 196 10.51 10.73 0.77
C SER A 196 11.81 10.34 1.44
N SER A 197 12.47 11.28 2.12
CA SER A 197 13.70 10.99 2.86
C SER A 197 13.45 10.04 4.03
N ALA A 198 12.33 10.18 4.74
CA ALA A 198 11.92 9.25 5.79
C ALA A 198 11.66 7.83 5.23
N ILE A 199 10.99 7.74 4.08
CA ILE A 199 10.77 6.47 3.36
C ILE A 199 12.11 5.83 2.95
N CYS A 200 12.98 6.59 2.28
CA CYS A 200 14.30 6.11 1.88
C CYS A 200 15.13 5.66 3.08
N PHE A 201 15.13 6.42 4.17
CA PHE A 201 15.86 6.08 5.39
C PHE A 201 15.35 4.76 6.00
N THR A 202 14.04 4.65 6.21
CA THR A 202 13.43 3.42 6.76
C THR A 202 13.70 2.22 5.86
N TYR A 203 13.64 2.39 4.54
CA TYR A 203 13.94 1.34 3.56
C TYR A 203 15.42 0.91 3.57
N CYS A 204 16.35 1.87 3.59
CA CYS A 204 17.78 1.58 3.72
C CYS A 204 18.06 0.78 5.00
N ARG A 205 17.43 1.15 6.12
CA ARG A 205 17.54 0.40 7.38
C ARG A 205 16.97 -1.02 7.26
N ILE A 206 15.83 -1.20 6.59
CA ILE A 206 15.24 -2.52 6.33
C ILE A 206 16.21 -3.38 5.51
N LEU A 207 16.76 -2.85 4.41
CA LEU A 207 17.71 -3.58 3.56
C LEU A 207 18.99 -3.94 4.31
N LEU A 208 19.52 -3.03 5.12
CA LEU A 208 20.69 -3.30 5.94
C LEU A 208 20.41 -4.37 7.00
N ALA A 209 19.26 -4.33 7.66
CA ALA A 209 18.85 -5.35 8.62
C ALA A 209 18.69 -6.73 7.95
N ALA A 210 18.02 -6.80 6.79
CA ALA A 210 17.85 -8.01 6.01
C ALA A 210 19.19 -8.57 5.52
N ARG A 211 20.11 -7.70 5.04
CA ARG A 211 21.47 -8.09 4.62
C ARG A 211 22.30 -8.61 5.80
N ARG A 212 22.20 -7.98 6.97
CA ARG A 212 22.88 -8.45 8.20
C ARG A 212 22.38 -9.84 8.60
N GLN A 213 21.07 -10.08 8.55
CA GLN A 213 20.49 -11.40 8.81
C GLN A 213 20.97 -12.44 7.78
N ALA A 214 21.00 -12.09 6.49
CA ALA A 214 21.51 -12.98 5.45
C ALA A 214 23.00 -13.32 5.62
N LYS A 215 23.85 -12.33 5.96
CA LYS A 215 25.28 -12.54 6.23
C LYS A 215 25.52 -13.41 7.47
N ARG A 216 24.78 -13.22 8.55
CA ARG A 216 24.88 -14.07 9.76
C ARG A 216 24.53 -15.52 9.45
N VAL A 217 23.47 -15.76 8.66
CA VAL A 217 23.09 -17.11 8.23
C VAL A 217 24.13 -17.73 7.28
N ALA A 218 24.73 -16.93 6.39
CA ALA A 218 25.79 -17.40 5.49
C ALA A 218 27.12 -17.67 6.22
N ALA A 219 27.51 -16.84 7.19
CA ALA A 219 28.71 -17.04 8.00
C ALA A 219 28.61 -18.31 8.86
N LEU A 220 27.44 -18.54 9.46
CA LEU A 220 27.14 -19.81 10.12
C LEU A 220 27.20 -20.99 9.14
N SER A 221 27.02 -20.77 7.83
CA SER A 221 27.07 -21.83 6.82
C SER A 221 28.45 -22.33 6.41
N ILE A 222 29.48 -21.51 6.63
CA ILE A 222 30.89 -21.82 6.30
C ILE A 222 31.59 -22.55 7.46
N LEU A 223 31.03 -22.48 8.67
CA LEU A 223 31.49 -23.22 9.85
C LEU A 223 30.85 -24.62 9.99
N PRO A 224 31.01 -25.58 9.05
CA PRO A 224 30.86 -26.99 9.40
C PRO A 224 32.07 -27.88 9.06
N LEU A 225 33.11 -27.36 8.40
CA LEU A 225 34.22 -28.23 7.97
C LEU A 225 35.30 -28.47 9.05
N THR A 226 35.39 -27.63 10.09
CA THR A 226 36.45 -27.77 11.11
C THR A 226 36.00 -28.44 12.41
N VAL A 227 34.70 -28.46 12.73
CA VAL A 227 34.21 -28.99 14.03
C VAL A 227 33.62 -30.40 13.92
N SER A 228 33.34 -30.88 12.70
CA SER A 228 32.83 -32.25 12.50
C SER A 228 33.85 -33.35 12.85
N PHE A 229 35.12 -33.01 13.08
CA PHE A 229 36.16 -33.99 13.39
C PHE A 229 36.33 -34.31 14.89
N VAL A 230 35.69 -33.57 15.82
CA VAL A 230 36.05 -33.67 17.25
C VAL A 230 34.96 -34.29 18.15
N LEU A 231 33.68 -34.29 17.80
CA LEU A 231 32.66 -34.94 18.65
C LEU A 231 31.57 -35.65 17.85
N HIS A 232 31.52 -36.98 17.97
CA HIS A 232 30.55 -37.87 17.33
C HIS A 232 29.26 -37.94 18.17
N CYS A 233 28.44 -36.89 18.14
CA CYS A 233 27.06 -36.95 18.62
C CYS A 233 26.10 -36.97 17.42
N PRO A 234 25.05 -37.80 17.41
CA PRO A 234 24.02 -37.74 16.38
C PRO A 234 23.34 -36.38 16.47
N GLN A 235 23.37 -35.60 15.38
CA GLN A 235 22.73 -34.28 15.29
C GLN A 235 21.39 -34.42 14.56
N PRO A 236 20.24 -34.46 15.26
CA PRO A 236 18.96 -34.17 14.63
C PRO A 236 18.84 -32.66 14.39
N SER A 237 18.04 -32.29 13.38
CA SER A 237 17.45 -30.96 13.13
C SER A 237 18.29 -29.70 12.81
N VAL A 238 19.60 -29.62 13.04
CA VAL A 238 20.36 -28.37 12.72
C VAL A 238 20.31 -28.01 11.22
N ASN A 239 20.33 -29.02 10.35
CA ASN A 239 20.22 -28.82 8.90
C ASN A 239 18.82 -28.42 8.44
N SER A 240 17.75 -28.73 9.18
CA SER A 240 16.39 -28.30 8.85
C SER A 240 16.12 -26.87 9.32
N GLU A 241 16.59 -26.49 10.51
CA GLU A 241 16.44 -25.14 11.05
C GLU A 241 17.23 -24.10 10.23
N ARG A 242 18.45 -24.45 9.80
CA ARG A 242 19.30 -23.60 8.95
C ARG A 242 18.73 -23.42 7.54
N ARG A 243 18.12 -24.47 6.98
CA ARG A 243 17.36 -24.38 5.70
C ARG A 243 16.10 -23.54 5.86
N LEU A 244 15.41 -23.62 7.00
CA LEU A 244 14.22 -22.82 7.30
C LEU A 244 14.57 -21.34 7.47
N ALA A 245 15.63 -21.01 8.22
CA ALA A 245 16.14 -19.65 8.41
C ALA A 245 16.65 -19.04 7.10
N HIS A 246 17.38 -19.79 6.28
CA HIS A 246 17.82 -19.33 4.95
C HIS A 246 16.64 -19.10 3.98
N ARG A 247 15.63 -19.98 4.02
CA ARG A 247 14.38 -19.80 3.26
C ARG A 247 13.58 -18.58 3.75
N GLN A 248 13.51 -18.33 5.06
CA GLN A 248 12.88 -17.15 5.65
C GLN A 248 13.64 -15.86 5.27
N GLY A 249 14.97 -15.84 5.33
CA GLY A 249 15.80 -14.71 4.92
C GLY A 249 15.66 -14.36 3.43
N ARG A 250 15.67 -15.36 2.54
CA ARG A 250 15.39 -15.15 1.09
C ARG A 250 13.96 -14.66 0.85
N ARG A 251 12.97 -15.14 1.61
CA ARG A 251 11.58 -14.66 1.51
C ARG A 251 11.45 -13.21 1.98
N ALA A 252 12.12 -12.84 3.08
CA ALA A 252 12.17 -11.48 3.58
C ALA A 252 12.87 -10.52 2.59
N LEU A 253 14.00 -10.93 2.01
CA LEU A 253 14.70 -10.14 0.98
C LEU A 253 13.87 -9.97 -0.30
N LYS A 254 13.14 -11.00 -0.73
CA LYS A 254 12.24 -10.90 -1.88
C LYS A 254 11.07 -9.95 -1.61
N ALA A 255 10.52 -9.97 -0.38
CA ALA A 255 9.49 -9.04 0.05
C ALA A 255 10.01 -7.60 0.19
N SER A 256 11.26 -7.39 0.61
CA SER A 256 11.86 -6.05 0.66
C SER A 256 12.18 -5.51 -0.73
N LEU A 257 12.70 -6.33 -1.65
CA LEU A 257 13.01 -5.90 -3.03
C LEU A 257 11.75 -5.44 -3.77
N THR A 258 10.65 -6.14 -3.52
CA THR A 258 9.31 -5.77 -3.96
C THR A 258 8.88 -4.38 -3.46
N LEU A 259 9.11 -4.09 -2.18
CA LEU A 259 8.84 -2.77 -1.60
C LEU A 259 9.76 -1.70 -2.22
N GLY A 260 11.01 -2.05 -2.55
CA GLY A 260 11.93 -1.15 -3.28
C GLY A 260 11.45 -0.77 -4.68
N VAL A 261 10.82 -1.70 -5.41
CA VAL A 261 10.22 -1.41 -6.72
C VAL A 261 9.06 -0.42 -6.57
N LEU A 262 8.18 -0.64 -5.59
CA LEU A 262 7.09 0.29 -5.24
C LEU A 262 7.62 1.71 -4.99
N LEU A 263 8.70 1.83 -4.20
CA LEU A 263 9.33 3.11 -3.91
C LEU A 263 10.01 3.76 -5.12
N GLY A 264 10.73 2.97 -5.92
CA GLY A 264 11.38 3.46 -7.13
C GLY A 264 10.38 4.01 -8.16
N LEU A 265 9.25 3.32 -8.35
CA LEU A 265 8.18 3.77 -9.24
C LEU A 265 7.54 5.08 -8.74
N PHE A 266 7.29 5.19 -7.44
CA PHE A 266 6.80 6.43 -6.83
C PHE A 266 7.74 7.61 -7.12
N PHE A 267 9.04 7.44 -6.90
CA PHE A 267 10.04 8.48 -7.19
C PHE A 267 10.09 8.84 -8.67
N SER A 268 10.05 7.83 -9.55
CA SER A 268 10.10 8.08 -11.00
C SER A 268 8.89 8.87 -11.51
N ALA A 269 7.73 8.75 -10.86
CA ALA A 269 6.51 9.46 -11.24
C ALA A 269 6.48 10.89 -10.68
N TRP A 270 6.89 11.09 -9.42
CA TRP A 270 6.71 12.37 -8.72
C TRP A 270 7.94 13.28 -8.74
N LEU A 271 9.16 12.73 -8.72
CA LEU A 271 10.37 13.54 -8.71
C LEU A 271 10.46 14.50 -9.90
N PRO A 272 10.10 14.11 -11.14
CA PRO A 272 10.10 15.03 -12.28
C PRO A 272 9.18 16.24 -12.04
N PHE A 273 7.98 16.03 -11.49
CA PHE A 273 7.03 17.10 -11.19
C PHE A 273 7.59 18.11 -10.19
N PHE A 274 8.18 17.66 -9.09
CA PHE A 274 8.76 18.57 -8.10
C PHE A 274 9.96 19.36 -8.66
N ILE A 275 10.79 18.74 -9.50
CA ILE A 275 11.88 19.42 -10.19
C ILE A 275 11.34 20.49 -11.15
N THR A 276 10.34 20.15 -11.97
CA THR A 276 9.77 21.12 -12.91
C THR A 276 8.98 22.21 -12.22
N ASN A 277 8.31 21.92 -11.10
CA ASN A 277 7.63 22.93 -10.30
C ASN A 277 8.63 23.93 -9.72
N MET A 278 9.80 23.45 -9.26
CA MET A 278 10.89 24.31 -8.80
C MET A 278 11.47 25.15 -9.95
N ALA A 279 11.75 24.53 -11.10
CA ALA A 279 12.25 25.25 -12.27
C ALA A 279 11.27 26.34 -12.71
N GLN A 280 9.96 26.02 -12.78
CA GLN A 280 8.93 26.97 -13.15
C GLN A 280 8.84 28.15 -12.19
N ALA A 281 9.06 27.93 -10.89
CA ALA A 281 9.09 29.00 -9.88
C ALA A 281 10.33 29.91 -9.97
N VAL A 282 11.42 29.46 -10.62
CA VAL A 282 12.68 30.21 -10.74
C VAL A 282 12.80 30.93 -12.08
N CYS A 283 12.60 30.21 -13.20
CA CYS A 283 12.92 30.70 -14.55
C CYS A 283 11.68 30.90 -15.44
N GLU A 284 10.50 30.43 -15.02
CA GLU A 284 9.28 30.38 -15.84
C GLU A 284 9.46 29.74 -17.22
N CYS A 285 10.48 28.87 -17.35
CA CYS A 285 11.01 28.40 -18.62
C CYS A 285 10.46 27.04 -19.08
N VAL A 286 9.51 26.45 -18.35
CA VAL A 286 8.94 25.13 -18.68
C VAL A 286 7.76 25.30 -19.65
N PRO A 287 7.79 24.67 -20.85
CA PRO A 287 6.66 24.69 -21.76
C PRO A 287 5.40 24.08 -21.13
N LEU A 288 4.23 24.66 -21.40
CA LEU A 288 2.97 24.24 -20.80
C LEU A 288 2.66 22.75 -21.04
N ALA A 289 2.85 22.27 -22.27
CA ALA A 289 2.62 20.88 -22.62
C ALA A 289 3.55 19.91 -21.86
N LEU A 290 4.78 20.33 -21.57
CA LEU A 290 5.73 19.53 -20.79
C LEU A 290 5.31 19.49 -19.32
N PHE A 291 4.88 20.61 -18.76
CA PHE A 291 4.36 20.68 -17.40
C PHE A 291 3.14 19.76 -17.24
N ASP A 292 2.18 19.83 -18.18
CA ASP A 292 1.02 18.94 -18.22
C ASP A 292 1.40 17.46 -18.28
N ALA A 293 2.28 17.09 -19.20
CA ALA A 293 2.71 15.71 -19.35
C ALA A 293 3.35 15.17 -18.05
N ILE A 294 4.13 16.00 -17.37
CA ILE A 294 4.78 15.64 -16.10
C ILE A 294 3.77 15.56 -14.95
N THR A 295 2.78 16.45 -14.89
CA THR A 295 1.68 16.36 -13.92
C THR A 295 0.89 15.06 -14.11
N TRP A 296 0.55 14.71 -15.36
CA TRP A 296 -0.13 13.46 -15.68
C TRP A 296 0.71 12.21 -15.40
N LEU A 297 2.03 12.29 -15.54
CA LEU A 297 2.94 11.23 -15.09
C LEU A 297 2.85 11.02 -13.57
N GLY A 298 2.75 12.09 -12.79
CA GLY A 298 2.48 12.04 -11.35
C GLY A 298 1.15 11.36 -11.04
N TYR A 299 0.08 11.73 -11.75
CA TYR A 299 -1.25 11.10 -11.63
C TYR A 299 -1.25 9.61 -11.96
N CYS A 300 -0.44 9.16 -12.92
CA CYS A 300 -0.30 7.74 -13.26
C CYS A 300 0.23 6.90 -12.10
N ASN A 301 0.88 7.50 -11.09
CA ASN A 301 1.28 6.78 -9.87
C ASN A 301 0.08 6.08 -9.19
N SER A 302 -1.08 6.76 -9.14
CA SER A 302 -2.31 6.20 -8.58
C SER A 302 -2.90 5.07 -9.44
N THR A 303 -2.63 5.06 -10.75
CA THR A 303 -2.99 3.99 -11.69
C THR A 303 -2.10 2.76 -11.55
N MET A 304 -0.83 2.96 -11.20
CA MET A 304 0.14 1.87 -11.06
C MET A 304 -0.15 1.01 -9.82
N ASN A 305 -0.70 1.60 -8.75
CA ASN A 305 -0.97 0.89 -7.50
C ASN A 305 -1.78 -0.42 -7.69
N PRO A 306 -2.95 -0.42 -8.37
CA PRO A 306 -3.69 -1.63 -8.78
C PRO A 306 -2.89 -2.72 -9.50
N ILE A 307 -1.85 -2.36 -10.24
CA ILE A 307 -0.99 -3.29 -10.97
C ILE A 307 0.09 -3.83 -10.04
N ILE A 308 0.71 -2.95 -9.26
CA ILE A 308 1.86 -3.31 -8.43
C ILE A 308 1.42 -4.24 -7.30
N TYR A 309 0.37 -3.94 -6.54
CA TYR A 309 0.00 -4.76 -5.38
C TYR A 309 -0.25 -6.24 -5.71
N PRO A 310 -1.03 -6.63 -6.73
CA PRO A 310 -1.21 -8.04 -7.09
C PRO A 310 0.03 -8.73 -7.67
N LEU A 311 0.93 -7.99 -8.34
CA LEU A 311 2.18 -8.58 -8.87
C LEU A 311 3.16 -8.95 -7.75
N PHE A 312 3.13 -8.18 -6.68
CA PHE A 312 4.20 -8.10 -5.70
C PHE A 312 3.80 -8.58 -4.30
N MET A 313 2.54 -8.36 -3.90
CA MET A 313 1.95 -8.88 -2.66
C MET A 313 1.21 -10.19 -2.94
N ARG A 314 1.79 -11.31 -2.47
CA ARG A 314 1.23 -12.65 -2.69
C ARG A 314 -0.18 -12.83 -2.16
N ASP A 315 -0.53 -12.15 -1.06
CA ASP A 315 -1.84 -12.30 -0.45
C ASP A 315 -2.93 -11.59 -1.25
N PHE A 316 -2.61 -10.42 -1.84
CA PHE A 316 -3.47 -9.77 -2.83
C PHE A 316 -3.59 -10.61 -4.10
N LYS A 317 -2.49 -11.15 -4.62
CA LYS A 317 -2.52 -12.05 -5.79
C LYS A 317 -3.47 -13.23 -5.60
N ARG A 318 -3.39 -13.88 -4.43
CA ARG A 318 -4.24 -15.04 -4.09
C ARG A 318 -5.69 -14.65 -3.90
N ALA A 319 -5.96 -13.53 -3.23
CA ALA A 319 -7.32 -13.04 -3.03
C ALA A 319 -7.96 -12.67 -4.38
N LEU A 320 -7.24 -11.94 -5.23
CA LEU A 320 -7.70 -11.58 -6.58
C LEU A 320 -7.93 -12.82 -7.45
N GLY A 321 -7.04 -13.82 -7.40
CA GLY A 321 -7.21 -15.08 -8.13
C GLY A 321 -8.39 -15.93 -7.67
N ARG A 322 -8.96 -15.68 -6.49
CA ARG A 322 -10.22 -16.32 -6.02
C ARG A 322 -11.47 -15.54 -6.45
N LEU A 323 -11.34 -14.24 -6.70
CA LEU A 323 -12.42 -13.38 -7.17
C LEU A 323 -12.57 -13.40 -8.69
N LEU A 324 -11.48 -13.61 -9.44
CA LEU A 324 -11.51 -13.74 -10.89
C LEU A 324 -11.69 -15.22 -11.31
N PRO A 325 -12.84 -15.61 -11.89
CA PRO A 325 -13.16 -17.00 -12.20
C PRO A 325 -12.14 -17.72 -13.10
N CYS A 326 -11.47 -16.96 -13.97
CA CYS A 326 -10.65 -17.48 -15.08
C CYS A 326 -9.34 -18.21 -14.67
N CYS A 327 -8.91 -18.12 -13.42
CA CYS A 327 -7.68 -18.77 -12.92
C CYS A 327 -7.95 -19.84 -11.85
N SER A 328 -9.21 -20.27 -11.70
CA SER A 328 -9.62 -21.32 -10.77
C SER A 328 -9.17 -22.68 -11.28
N SER A 329 -7.87 -22.98 -11.19
CA SER A 329 -7.45 -24.38 -11.21
C SER A 329 -8.11 -25.05 -9.99
N PRO A 330 -8.89 -26.13 -10.17
CA PRO A 330 -9.49 -26.84 -9.05
C PRO A 330 -8.34 -27.44 -8.24
N SER A 331 -7.95 -26.76 -7.16
CA SER A 331 -7.00 -27.33 -6.21
C SER A 331 -7.66 -28.57 -5.60
N PRO A 332 -7.05 -29.77 -5.69
CA PRO A 332 -7.60 -30.94 -5.05
C PRO A 332 -7.67 -30.68 -3.54
N ARG A 333 -8.86 -30.84 -2.97
CA ARG A 333 -9.04 -30.91 -1.51
C ARG A 333 -8.16 -32.05 -1.03
N ARG A 334 -7.08 -31.76 -0.30
CA ARG A 334 -6.37 -32.80 0.47
C ARG A 334 -7.34 -33.24 1.58
N PRO A 335 -7.76 -34.52 1.63
CA PRO A 335 -8.39 -35.05 2.83
C PRO A 335 -7.35 -35.01 3.94
N SER A 336 -7.70 -34.45 5.09
CA SER A 336 -6.93 -34.61 6.32
C SER A 336 -6.89 -36.10 6.67
N PRO A 337 -5.72 -36.74 6.84
CA PRO A 337 -5.70 -38.04 7.48
C PRO A 337 -5.99 -37.81 8.97
N ALA A 338 -7.17 -38.24 9.41
CA ALA A 338 -7.44 -38.46 10.82
C ALA A 338 -6.52 -39.59 11.29
N LEU A 339 -5.43 -39.25 11.97
CA LEU A 339 -4.59 -40.23 12.64
C LEU A 339 -5.08 -40.36 14.09
N SER A 340 -6.00 -41.28 14.32
CA SER A 340 -6.35 -41.76 15.66
C SER A 340 -5.23 -42.67 16.16
N LEU A 341 -4.33 -42.15 16.99
CA LEU A 341 -3.37 -42.93 17.76
C LEU A 341 -3.98 -43.23 19.13
N SER A 342 -4.65 -44.37 19.24
CA SER A 342 -4.96 -44.99 20.54
C SER A 342 -3.70 -45.71 21.01
N LEU A 343 -3.09 -45.21 22.09
CA LEU A 343 -2.13 -45.98 22.88
C LEU A 343 -2.90 -47.03 23.67
N ARG A 344 -2.60 -48.31 23.46
CA ARG A 344 -2.77 -49.32 24.51
C ARG A 344 -1.57 -50.26 24.50
N ASN A 345 -0.81 -50.18 25.57
CA ASN A 345 0.30 -51.07 25.89
C ASN A 345 -0.22 -52.28 26.69
N SER A 346 0.63 -53.30 26.76
CA SER A 346 0.62 -54.49 27.64
C SER A 346 0.23 -55.80 26.95
N GLY A 347 1.16 -56.76 27.03
CA GLY A 347 1.13 -58.04 26.36
C GLY A 347 0.50 -59.20 27.15
N GLU A 348 0.39 -60.29 26.39
CA GLU A 348 0.37 -61.72 26.78
C GLU A 348 -0.95 -62.37 27.27
N PRO A 349 -1.11 -63.72 27.13
CA PRO A 349 -2.03 -64.29 26.14
C PRO A 349 -3.09 -65.26 26.73
N ASN A 350 -3.95 -65.75 25.83
CA ASN A 350 -4.83 -66.93 25.88
C ASN A 350 -6.35 -66.74 26.03
N ALA A 351 -7.03 -67.51 25.16
CA ALA A 351 -8.29 -68.23 25.32
C ALA A 351 -9.65 -67.52 25.15
N ALA A 352 -10.34 -68.00 24.09
CA ALA A 352 -11.72 -68.51 24.08
C ALA A 352 -12.92 -67.53 24.20
N SER A 353 -13.60 -67.42 23.06
CA SER A 353 -15.05 -67.61 22.83
C SER A 353 -16.12 -66.77 23.54
N SER A 354 -17.11 -66.42 22.70
CA SER A 354 -18.55 -66.18 22.97
C SER A 354 -19.01 -64.81 23.49
N THR A 355 -19.67 -64.09 22.57
CA THR A 355 -20.88 -63.24 22.73
C THR A 355 -21.96 -63.90 23.61
N PRO A 356 -23.01 -63.19 24.12
CA PRO A 356 -23.73 -62.07 23.48
C PRO A 356 -24.18 -60.89 24.36
N SER A 357 -24.69 -59.85 23.67
CA SER A 357 -25.60 -58.76 24.12
C SER A 357 -26.81 -59.31 24.92
N PRO A 358 -27.68 -58.51 25.61
CA PRO A 358 -28.49 -57.44 24.97
C PRO A 358 -29.13 -56.34 25.88
N LEU A 359 -29.92 -55.46 25.22
CA LEU A 359 -31.01 -54.58 25.74
C LEU A 359 -30.60 -53.44 26.71
N ALA A 360 -31.29 -52.31 26.87
CA ALA A 360 -32.30 -51.51 26.18
C ALA A 360 -32.77 -50.49 27.23
N SER A 361 -32.98 -49.21 26.88
CA SER A 361 -34.08 -48.32 27.37
C SER A 361 -33.69 -46.83 27.38
N ASP A 362 -34.41 -46.08 26.55
CA ASP A 362 -34.76 -44.64 26.57
C ASP A 362 -35.21 -44.08 27.95
N PRO A 363 -35.77 -42.85 28.07
CA PRO A 363 -35.39 -41.51 27.58
C PRO A 363 -35.51 -40.43 28.71
N ALA A 364 -35.04 -39.19 28.52
CA ALA A 364 -35.66 -37.98 29.14
C ALA A 364 -35.04 -36.65 28.65
N HIS A 365 -35.93 -35.70 28.33
CA HIS A 365 -35.73 -34.29 27.92
C HIS A 365 -35.23 -33.36 29.07
N PRO A 366 -35.31 -32.01 28.92
CA PRO A 366 -34.45 -31.02 28.24
C PRO A 366 -33.78 -30.08 29.30
N PRO A 367 -33.02 -29.01 28.94
CA PRO A 367 -33.60 -27.64 28.98
C PRO A 367 -32.88 -26.61 28.05
N ALA A 368 -33.59 -25.59 27.55
CA ALA A 368 -33.71 -24.21 28.05
C ALA A 368 -32.40 -23.39 28.19
N THR A 369 -32.46 -22.22 27.55
CA THR A 369 -31.52 -21.10 27.50
C THR A 369 -31.37 -20.34 28.83
N ALA A 370 -30.15 -19.91 29.17
CA ALA A 370 -29.71 -18.51 29.46
C ALA A 370 -28.49 -18.46 30.40
N THR A 371 -27.49 -17.65 30.00
CA THR A 371 -26.53 -16.86 30.82
C THR A 371 -25.81 -17.52 32.00
N ASP A 372 -24.49 -17.77 31.91
CA ASP A 372 -23.43 -16.83 32.35
C ASP A 372 -22.03 -17.48 32.34
N ALA A 373 -21.05 -16.65 31.94
CA ALA A 373 -19.68 -16.55 32.44
C ALA A 373 -18.66 -17.73 32.39
N VAL A 374 -17.40 -17.29 32.29
CA VAL A 374 -16.14 -17.90 32.76
C VAL A 374 -15.25 -18.58 31.70
N ASN A 375 -14.17 -17.84 31.39
CA ASN A 375 -12.79 -18.28 31.17
C ASN A 375 -12.52 -19.58 30.42
N LEU A 376 -11.85 -19.45 29.27
CA LEU A 376 -10.77 -20.37 28.91
C LEU A 376 -9.61 -19.55 28.31
N LEU A 377 -8.65 -19.29 29.20
CA LEU A 377 -7.25 -19.08 28.85
C LEU A 377 -6.72 -20.36 28.20
N ASP A 378 -6.01 -20.20 27.09
CA ASP A 378 -4.82 -20.99 26.74
C ASP A 378 -3.87 -19.99 26.07
N ALA A 379 -2.92 -19.37 26.78
CA ALA A 379 -1.63 -19.93 27.18
C ALA A 379 -0.73 -20.32 25.98
N GLU A 380 -0.32 -19.33 25.17
CA GLU A 380 0.94 -19.44 24.42
C GLU A 380 2.10 -18.97 25.33
N GLN A 381 2.79 -19.92 25.96
CA GLN A 381 4.06 -19.69 26.65
C GLN A 381 5.17 -19.28 25.66
N PRO A 382 5.98 -18.25 25.96
CA PRO A 382 7.23 -18.00 25.25
C PRO A 382 8.35 -18.93 25.74
N LEU A 383 9.03 -19.58 24.79
CA LEU A 383 10.27 -20.32 25.00
C LEU A 383 11.34 -19.44 25.69
N LEU A 384 11.59 -19.71 26.98
CA LEU A 384 12.75 -19.25 27.74
C LEU A 384 13.97 -20.09 27.34
N LEU A 385 15.04 -19.42 26.91
CA LEU A 385 16.40 -19.98 26.81
C LEU A 385 17.14 -19.68 28.13
N PRO A 386 17.80 -20.65 28.78
CA PRO A 386 18.51 -20.40 30.03
C PRO A 386 19.95 -19.92 29.81
N ASN A 387 20.37 -19.10 30.78
CA ASN A 387 21.74 -18.74 31.19
C ASN A 387 22.59 -17.80 30.31
N GLN A 388 22.76 -16.56 30.78
CA GLN A 388 24.09 -16.07 31.16
C GLN A 388 23.98 -15.28 32.48
N VAL A 389 24.79 -15.73 33.44
CA VAL A 389 25.00 -15.17 34.78
C VAL A 389 26.05 -14.05 34.69
N ASP A 390 25.74 -12.97 35.41
CA ASP A 390 26.58 -11.95 36.07
C ASP A 390 28.07 -11.80 35.72
N THR A 391 28.47 -10.55 35.46
CA THR A 391 29.57 -9.88 36.20
C THR A 391 29.36 -8.37 36.22
N LEU A 392 29.52 -7.81 37.43
CA LEU A 392 29.54 -6.41 37.83
C LEU A 392 30.61 -5.57 37.11
N ASP A 393 30.29 -4.33 36.71
CA ASP A 393 30.62 -3.05 37.38
C ASP A 393 30.09 -1.86 36.56
#